data_AF-A0A239LGC6-F1
#
_entry.id   AF-A0A239LGC6-F1
#
_cell.length_a   1.000
_cell.length_b   1.000
_cell.length_c   1.000
_cell.angle_alpha   90.00
_cell.angle_beta   90.00
_cell.angle_gamma   90.00
#
_symmetry.space_group_name_H-M   'P 1'
#
loop_
_entity.id
_entity.type
_entity.pdbx_description
1 polymer ?
#
loop_
_entity_poly.entity_id
_entity_poly.type
_entity_poly.pdbx_seq_one_letter_code
_entity_poly.pdbx_strand_id
1 'polypeptide(L)'
;MVRVHGGFANRLYRLDTDLGSFAVKELSLGLVDRPVSDVFRFERAAFAAGIPMPEPISAGSRTLVHRWVEGEKVPEEPVPAAYAFEIGEILARLHALSVSWPGVVVSEPAPRDWASLAARATATGQPWAGELVSSVTTFLALAEFVDACERPGPAVLTHRDIQPWNLLSRAGRPVVLDWELSGLLDLSGELGSTALSLAKGPGFDDIRPAIFRAVLDGYVAGGGTLPPFGPSWFAYLVGGWLGFTRWNILRCLAGIEAGTGPELALSHESVRNGLRGLPDLFARLPALGTLLWC
;
A
#
# COMPACT_ATOMS: atom_id res chain seq x y z
N MET A 1 -2.45 27.22 -7.19
CA MET A 1 -2.09 25.88 -6.66
C MET A 1 -2.53 25.83 -5.20
N VAL A 2 -3.32 24.83 -4.82
CA VAL A 2 -3.90 24.70 -3.47
C VAL A 2 -3.46 23.36 -2.88
N ARG A 3 -3.01 23.35 -1.62
CA ARG A 3 -2.61 22.11 -0.93
C ARG A 3 -3.83 21.24 -0.66
N VAL A 4 -3.73 19.96 -0.98
CA VAL A 4 -4.71 18.94 -0.66
C VAL A 4 -4.18 18.14 0.54
N HIS A 5 -4.95 18.12 1.63
CA HIS A 5 -4.57 17.42 2.85
C HIS A 5 -5.06 15.96 2.84
N GLY A 6 -4.39 15.09 3.61
CA GLY A 6 -4.81 13.70 3.83
C GLY A 6 -3.90 12.62 3.24
N GLY A 7 -2.81 12.98 2.55
CA GLY A 7 -1.81 12.00 2.10
C GLY A 7 -0.90 11.52 3.24
N PHE A 8 -0.63 10.22 3.31
CA PHE A 8 0.21 9.59 4.35
C PHE A 8 1.71 9.66 4.07
N ALA A 9 2.09 9.87 2.81
CA ALA A 9 3.50 9.83 2.38
C ALA A 9 3.93 11.09 1.64
N ASN A 10 3.10 11.63 0.75
CA ASN A 10 3.47 12.69 -0.19
C ASN A 10 2.65 13.96 0.03
N ARG A 11 3.17 15.11 -0.46
CA ARG A 11 2.38 16.34 -0.52
C ARG A 11 1.67 16.41 -1.86
N LEU A 12 0.36 16.62 -1.80
CA LEU A 12 -0.49 16.74 -2.97
C LEU A 12 -1.01 18.17 -3.09
N TYR A 13 -1.05 18.66 -4.32
CA TYR A 13 -1.58 19.97 -4.65
C TYR A 13 -2.48 19.89 -5.88
N ARG A 14 -3.55 20.68 -5.86
CA ARG A 14 -4.39 20.94 -7.05
C ARG A 14 -3.87 22.18 -7.75
N LEU A 15 -3.62 22.06 -9.06
CA LEU A 15 -3.26 23.16 -9.95
C LEU A 15 -4.32 23.29 -11.02
N ASP A 16 -5.08 24.39 -11.00
CA ASP A 16 -6.04 24.73 -12.04
C ASP A 16 -5.39 25.69 -13.04
N THR A 17 -5.52 25.38 -14.33
CA THR A 17 -5.06 26.21 -15.46
C THR A 17 -6.16 26.32 -16.53
N ASP A 18 -5.90 27.10 -17.57
CA ASP A 18 -6.71 27.15 -18.78
C ASP A 18 -6.76 25.82 -19.57
N LEU A 19 -5.80 24.93 -19.33
CA LEU A 19 -5.72 23.58 -19.91
C LEU A 19 -6.37 22.50 -19.03
N GLY A 20 -6.97 22.89 -17.91
CA GLY A 20 -7.69 22.02 -16.98
C GLY A 20 -7.05 21.94 -15.59
N SER A 21 -7.51 20.97 -14.81
CA SER A 21 -7.06 20.75 -13.43
C SER A 21 -6.06 19.60 -13.35
N PHE A 22 -5.05 19.75 -12.50
CA PHE A 22 -3.94 18.81 -12.33
C PHE A 22 -3.69 18.50 -10.86
N ALA A 23 -3.35 17.24 -10.59
CA ALA A 23 -2.78 16.78 -9.34
C ALA A 23 -1.25 16.85 -9.45
N VAL A 24 -0.61 17.64 -8.60
CA VAL A 24 0.85 17.75 -8.52
C VAL A 24 1.28 17.12 -7.20
N LYS A 25 2.04 16.03 -7.28
CA LYS A 25 2.56 15.29 -6.13
C LYS A 25 4.05 15.56 -5.95
N GLU A 26 4.42 16.04 -4.78
CA GLU A 26 5.82 16.11 -4.35
C GLU A 26 6.18 14.89 -3.52
N LEU A 27 7.16 14.12 -4.02
CA LEU A 27 7.55 12.85 -3.42
C LEU A 27 8.48 13.06 -2.24
N SER A 28 8.19 12.37 -1.14
CA SER A 28 9.00 12.41 0.07
C SER A 28 10.28 11.58 -0.06
N LEU A 29 11.41 12.14 0.37
CA LEU A 29 12.68 11.42 0.40
C LEU A 29 12.60 10.28 1.42
N GLY A 30 13.08 9.10 1.03
CA GLY A 30 13.32 7.98 1.95
C GLY A 30 12.21 6.93 2.07
N LEU A 31 11.09 7.08 1.35
CA LEU A 31 10.07 6.03 1.20
C LEU A 31 10.17 5.28 -0.13
N VAL A 32 10.66 5.96 -1.17
CA VAL A 32 10.76 5.43 -2.52
C VAL A 32 12.19 5.64 -3.00
N ASP A 33 13.00 4.58 -3.00
CA ASP A 33 14.37 4.60 -3.54
C ASP A 33 14.38 4.29 -5.05
N ARG A 34 13.23 4.45 -5.72
CA ARG A 34 13.03 4.13 -7.13
C ARG A 34 13.06 5.38 -8.00
N PRO A 35 13.65 5.31 -9.21
CA PRO A 35 13.59 6.41 -10.15
C PRO A 35 12.14 6.75 -10.51
N VAL A 36 11.74 8.01 -10.33
CA VAL A 36 10.41 8.54 -10.71
C VAL A 36 10.11 8.27 -12.19
N SER A 37 11.15 8.25 -13.03
CA SER A 37 11.06 7.94 -14.46
C SER A 37 10.63 6.50 -14.76
N ASP A 38 10.96 5.53 -13.90
CA ASP A 38 10.52 4.13 -14.07
C ASP A 38 9.04 4.00 -13.73
N VAL A 39 8.61 4.58 -12.60
CA VAL A 39 7.19 4.66 -12.20
C VAL A 39 6.38 5.32 -13.31
N PHE A 40 6.80 6.49 -13.79
CA PHE A 40 6.08 7.23 -14.83
C PHE A 40 5.97 6.46 -16.15
N ARG A 41 7.01 5.68 -16.52
CA ARG A 41 6.96 4.80 -17.70
C ARG A 41 5.89 3.73 -17.54
N PHE A 42 5.79 3.15 -16.36
CA PHE A 42 4.79 2.13 -16.05
C PHE A 42 3.37 2.73 -16.04
N GLU A 43 3.18 3.89 -15.40
CA GLU A 43 1.89 4.61 -15.40
C GLU A 43 1.42 4.90 -16.83
N ARG A 44 2.31 5.38 -17.70
CA ARG A 44 1.96 5.64 -19.11
C ARG A 44 1.53 4.38 -19.85
N ALA A 45 2.19 3.25 -19.61
CA ALA A 45 1.81 1.97 -20.20
C ALA A 45 0.46 1.48 -19.67
N ALA A 46 0.22 1.59 -18.36
CA ALA A 46 -1.06 1.25 -17.72
C ALA A 46 -2.21 2.12 -18.25
N PHE A 47 -2.01 3.44 -18.34
CA PHE A 47 -3.00 4.35 -18.89
C PHE A 47 -3.30 4.04 -20.37
N ALA A 48 -2.26 3.80 -21.18
CA ALA A 48 -2.43 3.41 -22.59
C ALA A 48 -3.16 2.07 -22.76
N ALA A 49 -3.07 1.17 -21.78
CA ALA A 49 -3.81 -0.09 -21.73
C ALA A 49 -5.25 0.06 -21.20
N GLY A 50 -5.69 1.28 -20.91
CA GLY A 50 -7.05 1.56 -20.44
C GLY A 50 -7.31 1.18 -18.99
N ILE A 51 -6.26 1.14 -18.15
CA ILE A 51 -6.45 1.03 -16.70
C ILE A 51 -7.16 2.31 -16.22
N PRO A 52 -8.25 2.20 -15.45
CA PRO A 52 -8.92 3.37 -14.86
C PRO A 52 -8.00 4.07 -13.86
N MET A 53 -7.37 5.15 -14.29
CA MET A 53 -6.45 5.95 -13.47
C MET A 53 -6.40 7.40 -13.98
N PRO A 54 -5.90 8.35 -13.18
CA PRO A 54 -5.55 9.68 -13.66
C PRO A 54 -4.56 9.62 -14.83
N GLU A 55 -4.77 10.44 -15.86
CA GLU A 55 -3.84 10.54 -16.98
C GLU A 55 -2.46 11.03 -16.48
N PRO A 56 -1.37 10.27 -16.72
CA PRO A 56 -0.02 10.70 -16.37
C PRO A 56 0.46 11.78 -17.35
N ILE A 57 0.70 12.99 -16.84
CA ILE A 57 1.02 14.18 -17.65
C ILE A 57 2.53 14.39 -17.74
N SER A 58 3.23 14.40 -16.60
CA SER A 58 4.69 14.61 -16.58
C SER A 58 5.34 14.09 -15.31
N ALA A 59 6.64 13.84 -15.39
CA ALA A 59 7.49 13.48 -14.26
C ALA A 59 8.73 14.38 -14.22
N GLY A 60 9.00 14.94 -13.05
CA GLY A 60 10.26 15.59 -12.70
C GLY A 60 11.17 14.66 -11.90
N SER A 61 12.24 15.21 -11.32
CA SER A 61 13.15 14.43 -10.46
C SER A 61 12.47 13.93 -9.19
N ARG A 62 11.48 14.66 -8.67
CA ARG A 62 10.78 14.40 -7.40
C ARG A 62 9.30 14.77 -7.42
N THR A 63 8.76 14.93 -8.62
CA THR A 63 7.39 15.41 -8.82
C THR A 63 6.71 14.55 -9.85
N LEU A 64 5.47 14.16 -9.58
CA LEU A 64 4.57 13.55 -10.56
C LEU A 64 3.38 14.48 -10.79
N VAL A 65 2.98 14.62 -12.04
CA VAL A 65 1.82 15.41 -12.44
C VAL A 65 0.84 14.53 -13.18
N HIS A 66 -0.40 14.53 -12.70
CA HIS A 66 -1.50 13.81 -13.31
C HIS A 66 -2.66 14.75 -13.61
N ARG A 67 -3.52 14.37 -14.54
CA ARG A 67 -4.83 15.02 -14.71
C ARG A 67 -5.63 14.84 -13.43
N TRP A 68 -6.26 15.91 -12.95
CA TRP A 68 -7.17 15.80 -11.82
C TRP A 68 -8.39 14.95 -12.19
N VAL A 69 -8.76 14.02 -11.32
CA VAL A 69 -9.95 13.18 -11.49
C VAL A 69 -10.87 13.45 -10.32
N GLU A 70 -12.11 13.80 -10.62
CA GLU A 70 -13.18 13.86 -9.62
C GLU A 70 -13.74 12.44 -9.38
N GLY A 71 -13.92 12.09 -8.11
CA GLY A 71 -14.43 10.79 -7.69
C GLY A 71 -14.72 10.77 -6.19
N GLU A 72 -15.53 9.81 -5.77
CA GLU A 72 -15.87 9.57 -4.37
C GLU A 72 -14.76 8.76 -3.71
N LYS A 73 -14.36 9.12 -2.49
CA LYS A 73 -13.40 8.31 -1.72
C LYS A 73 -14.02 6.96 -1.39
N VAL A 74 -13.25 5.90 -1.52
CA VAL A 74 -13.68 4.58 -1.06
C VAL A 74 -13.49 4.51 0.46
N PRO A 75 -14.54 4.23 1.24
CA PRO A 75 -14.43 4.05 2.69
C PRO A 75 -13.60 2.82 3.05
N GLU A 76 -12.99 2.81 4.24
CA GLU A 76 -12.31 1.64 4.80
C GLU A 76 -13.32 0.62 5.36
N GLU A 77 -14.16 0.09 4.47
CA GLU A 77 -15.14 -0.95 4.74
C GLU A 77 -15.13 -1.97 3.59
N PRO A 78 -15.65 -3.19 3.79
CA PRO A 78 -15.72 -4.17 2.72
C PRO A 78 -16.46 -3.61 1.50
N VAL A 79 -15.77 -3.54 0.36
CA VAL A 79 -16.30 -2.93 -0.87
C VAL A 79 -17.35 -3.82 -1.54
N PRO A 80 -18.23 -3.28 -2.41
CA PRO A 80 -19.14 -4.11 -3.19
C PRO A 80 -18.42 -5.19 -4.00
N ALA A 81 -18.94 -6.41 -4.05
CA ALA A 81 -18.29 -7.54 -4.72
C ALA A 81 -17.97 -7.27 -6.21
N ALA A 82 -18.85 -6.57 -6.92
CA ALA A 82 -18.61 -6.17 -8.31
C ALA A 82 -17.42 -5.21 -8.46
N TYR A 83 -17.22 -4.32 -7.49
CA TYR A 83 -16.09 -3.40 -7.45
C TYR A 83 -14.78 -4.16 -7.21
N ALA A 84 -14.77 -5.08 -6.24
CA ALA A 84 -13.65 -5.97 -5.96
C ALA A 84 -13.29 -6.84 -7.17
N PHE A 85 -14.29 -7.37 -7.88
CA PHE A 85 -14.09 -8.13 -9.10
C PHE A 85 -13.40 -7.30 -10.19
N GLU A 86 -13.86 -6.06 -10.42
CA GLU A 86 -13.23 -5.16 -11.40
C GLU A 86 -11.78 -4.80 -11.03
N ILE A 87 -11.46 -4.68 -9.73
CA ILE A 87 -10.06 -4.54 -9.28
C ILE A 87 -9.22 -5.77 -9.65
N GLY A 88 -9.78 -6.98 -9.51
CA GLY A 88 -9.13 -8.21 -9.98
C GLY A 88 -8.80 -8.15 -11.48
N GLU A 89 -9.76 -7.75 -12.31
CA GLU A 89 -9.54 -7.59 -13.76
C GLU A 89 -8.52 -6.50 -14.10
N ILE A 90 -8.46 -5.42 -13.31
CA ILE A 90 -7.43 -4.38 -13.42
C ILE A 90 -6.04 -4.97 -13.16
N LEU A 91 -5.88 -5.74 -12.07
CA LEU A 91 -4.60 -6.40 -11.76
C LEU A 91 -4.16 -7.37 -12.85
N ALA A 92 -5.08 -8.16 -13.41
CA ALA A 92 -4.76 -9.09 -14.49
C ALA A 92 -4.23 -8.36 -15.74
N ARG A 93 -4.92 -7.29 -16.15
CA ARG A 93 -4.47 -6.43 -17.27
C ARG A 93 -3.13 -5.77 -16.97
N LEU A 94 -2.94 -5.31 -15.74
CA LEU A 94 -1.70 -4.67 -15.32
C LEU A 94 -0.51 -5.64 -15.40
N HIS A 95 -0.69 -6.87 -14.89
CA HIS A 95 0.37 -7.89 -14.87
C HIS A 95 0.67 -8.48 -16.25
N ALA A 96 -0.23 -8.31 -17.23
CA ALA A 96 0.02 -8.69 -18.62
C ALA A 96 0.87 -7.66 -19.39
N LEU A 97 1.10 -6.47 -18.84
CA LEU A 97 1.87 -5.43 -19.53
C LEU A 97 3.35 -5.80 -19.60
N SER A 98 3.91 -5.72 -20.81
CA SER A 98 5.35 -5.89 -21.05
C SER A 98 6.05 -4.54 -20.95
N VAL A 99 6.41 -4.13 -19.74
CA VAL A 99 7.14 -2.87 -19.48
C VAL A 99 8.54 -3.19 -18.96
N SER A 100 9.56 -2.62 -19.60
CA SER A 100 10.94 -2.76 -19.12
C SER A 100 11.10 -2.08 -17.76
N TRP A 101 11.54 -2.87 -16.77
CA TRP A 101 11.79 -2.44 -15.41
C TRP A 101 13.23 -2.84 -15.00
N PRO A 102 14.13 -1.87 -14.75
CA PRO A 102 15.52 -2.17 -14.42
C PRO A 102 15.73 -2.69 -13.00
N GLY A 103 14.73 -2.52 -12.12
CA GLY A 103 14.79 -3.01 -10.74
C GLY A 103 14.63 -4.52 -10.65
N VAL A 104 15.24 -5.12 -9.63
CA VAL A 104 14.95 -6.50 -9.22
C VAL A 104 13.86 -6.52 -8.15
N VAL A 105 13.28 -7.69 -7.90
CA VAL A 105 12.49 -7.90 -6.68
C VAL A 105 13.43 -7.73 -5.50
N VAL A 106 13.25 -6.67 -4.72
CA VAL A 106 14.01 -6.43 -3.49
C VAL A 106 13.06 -6.66 -2.34
N SER A 107 13.24 -7.76 -1.62
CA SER A 107 12.69 -7.90 -0.27
C SER A 107 13.72 -7.30 0.67
N GLU A 108 13.49 -6.08 1.14
CA GLU A 108 14.26 -5.57 2.26
C GLU A 108 13.98 -6.44 3.50
N PRO A 109 14.99 -6.75 4.32
CA PRO A 109 14.77 -7.47 5.58
C PRO A 109 13.76 -6.73 6.44
N ALA A 110 12.84 -7.46 7.07
CA ALA A 110 11.89 -6.87 7.98
C ALA A 110 12.64 -6.19 9.16
N PRO A 111 12.17 -5.03 9.65
CA PRO A 111 12.90 -4.32 10.69
C PRO A 111 13.05 -5.13 11.99
N ARG A 112 14.22 -5.02 12.63
CA ARG A 112 14.56 -5.74 13.88
C ARG A 112 14.95 -4.83 15.04
N ASP A 113 15.05 -3.52 14.83
CA ASP A 113 15.53 -2.54 15.83
C ASP A 113 14.46 -2.09 16.85
N TRP A 114 13.35 -2.82 16.97
CA TRP A 114 12.19 -2.47 17.80
C TRP A 114 12.52 -2.21 19.27
N ALA A 115 13.38 -3.03 19.89
CA ALA A 115 13.79 -2.82 21.28
C ALA A 115 14.55 -1.50 21.46
N SER A 116 15.41 -1.14 20.50
CA SER A 116 16.14 0.14 20.51
C SER A 116 15.18 1.32 20.32
N LEU A 117 14.22 1.20 19.40
CA LEU A 117 13.19 2.21 19.18
C LEU A 117 12.30 2.41 20.42
N ALA A 118 11.93 1.32 21.11
CA ALA A 118 11.16 1.35 22.35
C ALA A 118 11.92 2.09 23.48
N ALA A 119 13.21 1.79 23.65
CA ALA A 119 14.05 2.47 24.63
C ALA A 119 14.14 3.98 24.35
N ARG A 120 14.34 4.37 23.08
CA ARG A 120 14.37 5.78 22.66
C ARG A 120 13.02 6.48 22.85
N ALA A 121 11.92 5.80 22.55
CA ALA A 121 10.57 6.33 22.74
C ALA A 121 10.28 6.62 24.21
N THR A 122 10.65 5.70 25.11
CA THR A 122 10.55 5.90 26.56
C THR A 122 11.42 7.05 27.03
N ALA A 123 12.69 7.10 26.63
CA ALA A 123 13.62 8.16 27.03
C ALA A 123 13.20 9.55 26.56
N THR A 124 12.50 9.65 25.44
CA THR A 124 11.97 10.91 24.88
C THR A 124 10.52 11.20 25.28
N GLY A 125 9.91 10.38 26.15
CA GLY A 125 8.56 10.61 26.66
C GLY A 125 7.46 10.49 25.60
N GLN A 126 7.64 9.67 24.56
CA GLN A 126 6.63 9.48 23.52
C GLN A 126 5.33 8.91 24.10
N PRO A 127 4.15 9.43 23.72
CA PRO A 127 2.88 9.06 24.35
C PRO A 127 2.47 7.60 24.12
N TRP A 128 3.05 6.94 23.12
CA TRP A 128 2.80 5.55 22.74
C TRP A 128 3.94 4.60 23.14
N ALA A 129 4.95 5.08 23.89
CA ALA A 129 6.14 4.30 24.23
C ALA A 129 5.82 2.99 24.97
N GLY A 130 4.89 3.02 25.91
CA GLY A 130 4.45 1.83 26.66
C GLY A 130 3.82 0.76 25.76
N GLU A 131 2.97 1.18 24.81
CA GLU A 131 2.39 0.29 23.79
C GLU A 131 3.50 -0.34 22.93
N LEU A 132 4.49 0.45 22.47
CA LEU A 132 5.62 -0.09 21.70
C LEU A 132 6.44 -1.10 22.51
N VAL A 133 6.75 -0.82 23.78
CA VAL A 133 7.46 -1.76 24.66
C VAL A 133 6.71 -3.09 24.75
N SER A 134 5.39 -3.06 24.91
CA SER A 134 4.57 -4.27 25.00
C SER A 134 4.50 -5.07 23.70
N SER A 135 4.66 -4.42 22.54
CA SER A 135 4.53 -5.03 21.21
C SER A 135 5.85 -5.55 20.62
N VAL A 136 7.01 -5.30 21.24
CA VAL A 136 8.34 -5.65 20.68
C VAL A 136 8.43 -7.12 20.28
N THR A 137 8.03 -8.05 21.17
CA THR A 137 8.11 -9.48 20.91
C THR A 137 7.26 -9.88 19.70
N THR A 138 6.04 -9.33 19.61
CA THR A 138 5.14 -9.59 18.48
C THR A 138 5.70 -9.03 17.16
N PHE A 139 6.30 -7.85 17.18
CA PHE A 139 6.89 -7.26 15.98
C PHE A 139 8.10 -8.05 15.49
N LEU A 140 8.92 -8.58 16.41
CA LEU A 140 10.03 -9.48 16.06
C LEU A 140 9.53 -10.81 15.47
N ALA A 141 8.44 -11.37 16.00
CA ALA A 141 7.83 -12.58 15.45
C ALA A 141 7.23 -12.35 14.05
N LEU A 142 6.58 -11.19 13.83
CA LEU A 142 6.09 -10.80 12.50
C LEU A 142 7.26 -10.57 11.52
N ALA A 143 8.35 -9.96 11.97
CA ALA A 143 9.54 -9.78 11.15
C ALA A 143 10.14 -11.14 10.75
N GLU A 144 10.20 -12.08 11.69
CA GLU A 144 10.63 -13.46 11.41
C GLU A 144 9.72 -14.15 10.40
N PHE A 145 8.40 -14.02 10.56
CA PHE A 145 7.43 -14.53 9.60
C PHE A 145 7.69 -14.00 8.19
N VAL A 146 7.93 -12.69 8.03
CA VAL A 146 8.20 -12.07 6.72
C VAL A 146 9.51 -12.57 6.11
N ASP A 147 10.57 -12.63 6.90
CA ASP A 147 11.91 -13.01 6.42
C ASP A 147 11.99 -14.49 6.06
N ALA A 148 11.37 -15.36 6.86
CA ALA A 148 11.37 -16.81 6.65
C ALA A 148 10.34 -17.29 5.61
N CYS A 149 9.42 -16.42 5.17
CA CYS A 149 8.37 -16.81 4.24
C CYS A 149 8.92 -17.11 2.84
N GLU A 150 8.75 -18.35 2.39
CA GLU A 150 8.92 -18.70 0.98
C GLU A 150 7.85 -18.01 0.12
N ARG A 151 8.23 -17.54 -1.07
CA ARG A 151 7.35 -16.81 -1.99
C ARG A 151 7.31 -17.55 -3.34
N PRO A 152 6.54 -18.66 -3.44
CA PRO A 152 6.46 -19.42 -4.68
C PRO A 152 5.62 -18.67 -5.72
N GLY A 153 6.03 -18.78 -6.99
CA GLY A 153 5.32 -18.18 -8.12
C GLY A 153 6.07 -17.01 -8.76
N PRO A 154 5.48 -16.37 -9.77
CA PRO A 154 6.14 -15.31 -10.52
C PRO A 154 6.20 -14.02 -9.71
N ALA A 155 7.22 -13.22 -10.00
CA ALA A 155 7.19 -11.80 -9.72
C ALA A 155 6.52 -11.05 -10.88
N VAL A 156 5.71 -10.05 -10.55
CA VAL A 156 4.97 -9.22 -11.50
C VAL A 156 5.29 -7.76 -11.28
N LEU A 157 5.31 -6.97 -12.35
CA LEU A 157 5.35 -5.51 -12.24
C LEU A 157 3.94 -5.03 -11.88
N THR A 158 3.79 -4.39 -10.72
CA THR A 158 2.48 -4.09 -10.16
C THR A 158 2.48 -2.79 -9.36
N HIS A 159 1.30 -2.41 -8.87
CA HIS A 159 1.03 -1.18 -8.13
C HIS A 159 1.61 -1.20 -6.71
N ARG A 160 1.55 -2.35 -6.02
CA ARG A 160 2.09 -2.58 -4.67
C ARG A 160 1.34 -1.90 -3.51
N ASP A 161 0.24 -1.22 -3.79
CA ASP A 161 -0.52 -0.48 -2.76
C ASP A 161 -1.99 -0.22 -3.14
N ILE A 162 -2.66 -1.21 -3.75
CA ILE A 162 -4.10 -1.10 -3.99
C ILE A 162 -4.83 -1.30 -2.66
N GLN A 163 -5.29 -0.19 -2.09
CA GLN A 163 -5.95 -0.09 -0.80
C GLN A 163 -7.14 0.88 -0.93
N PRO A 164 -8.17 0.83 -0.07
CA PRO A 164 -9.31 1.74 -0.15
C PRO A 164 -8.95 3.23 -0.27
N TRP A 165 -7.94 3.70 0.48
CA TRP A 165 -7.51 5.10 0.42
C TRP A 165 -6.79 5.51 -0.88
N ASN A 166 -6.30 4.54 -1.66
CA ASN A 166 -5.69 4.76 -2.98
C ASN A 166 -6.67 4.49 -4.14
N LEU A 167 -7.97 4.45 -3.83
CA LEU A 167 -9.03 4.20 -4.78
C LEU A 167 -10.09 5.31 -4.72
N LEU A 168 -10.59 5.67 -5.90
CA LEU A 168 -11.83 6.44 -6.02
C LEU A 168 -12.91 5.59 -6.68
N SER A 169 -14.15 5.87 -6.32
CA SER A 169 -15.34 5.42 -7.05
C SER A 169 -15.79 6.53 -7.99
N ARG A 170 -15.93 6.21 -9.28
CA ARG A 170 -16.57 7.09 -10.27
C ARG A 170 -17.71 6.33 -10.93
N ALA A 171 -18.93 6.73 -10.61
CA ALA A 171 -20.15 6.02 -11.03
C ALA A 171 -20.12 4.52 -10.64
N GLY A 172 -19.63 4.22 -9.42
CA GLY A 172 -19.55 2.86 -8.89
C GLY A 172 -18.39 2.02 -9.41
N ARG A 173 -17.48 2.59 -10.21
CA ARG A 173 -16.33 1.91 -10.79
C ARG A 173 -15.00 2.41 -10.24
N PRO A 174 -13.97 1.55 -10.14
CA PRO A 174 -12.68 1.91 -9.57
C PRO A 174 -11.90 2.90 -10.43
N VAL A 175 -11.13 3.76 -9.75
CA VAL A 175 -10.04 4.56 -10.30
C VAL A 175 -8.84 4.37 -9.37
N VAL A 176 -7.72 3.89 -9.91
CA VAL A 176 -6.49 3.58 -9.17
C VAL A 176 -5.60 4.82 -9.08
N LEU A 177 -5.28 5.21 -7.85
CA LEU A 177 -4.40 6.33 -7.52
C LEU A 177 -3.07 5.83 -6.94
N ASP A 178 -2.11 6.75 -6.76
CA ASP A 178 -0.93 6.56 -5.90
C ASP A 178 0.06 5.45 -6.31
N TRP A 179 0.47 5.52 -7.58
CA TRP A 179 1.36 4.58 -8.25
C TRP A 179 2.84 4.67 -7.84
N GLU A 180 3.23 5.60 -6.97
CA GLU A 180 4.62 5.84 -6.57
C GLU A 180 5.34 4.62 -5.97
N LEU A 181 4.61 3.66 -5.41
CA LEU A 181 5.17 2.43 -4.85
C LEU A 181 5.36 1.31 -5.87
N SER A 182 4.95 1.53 -7.12
CA SER A 182 4.98 0.54 -8.21
C SER A 182 6.36 -0.10 -8.36
N GLY A 183 6.34 -1.38 -8.74
CA GLY A 183 7.56 -2.15 -8.97
C GLY A 183 7.30 -3.64 -8.98
N LEU A 184 8.38 -4.41 -9.06
CA LEU A 184 8.29 -5.87 -8.99
C LEU A 184 7.92 -6.34 -7.58
N LEU A 185 6.94 -7.24 -7.50
CA LEU A 185 6.48 -7.91 -6.28
C LEU A 185 6.10 -9.36 -6.61
N ASP A 186 6.18 -10.27 -5.63
CA ASP A 186 5.61 -11.61 -5.78
C ASP A 186 4.09 -11.54 -5.97
N LEU A 187 3.56 -12.31 -6.92
CA LEU A 187 2.15 -12.24 -7.28
C LEU A 187 1.22 -12.53 -6.08
N SER A 188 1.61 -13.44 -5.20
CA SER A 188 0.83 -13.75 -3.99
C SER A 188 0.67 -12.55 -3.08
N GLY A 189 1.75 -11.79 -2.84
CA GLY A 189 1.74 -10.60 -2.00
C GLY A 189 0.85 -9.50 -2.55
N GLU A 190 0.84 -9.26 -3.87
CA GLU A 190 -0.04 -8.27 -4.49
C GLU A 190 -1.51 -8.66 -4.34
N LEU A 191 -1.86 -9.91 -4.71
CA LEU A 191 -3.23 -10.39 -4.67
C LEU A 191 -3.75 -10.46 -3.24
N GLY A 192 -2.96 -11.01 -2.31
CA GLY A 192 -3.37 -11.16 -0.92
C GLY A 192 -3.52 -9.84 -0.17
N SER A 193 -2.59 -8.90 -0.37
CA SER A 193 -2.70 -7.55 0.19
C SER A 193 -3.94 -6.83 -0.33
N THR A 194 -4.14 -6.83 -1.65
CA THR A 194 -5.29 -6.15 -2.28
C THR A 194 -6.61 -6.78 -1.84
N ALA A 195 -6.72 -8.11 -1.94
CA ALA A 195 -7.96 -8.82 -1.63
C ALA A 195 -8.34 -8.68 -0.15
N LEU A 196 -7.37 -8.76 0.78
CA LEU A 196 -7.64 -8.58 2.19
C LEU A 196 -8.07 -7.13 2.50
N SER A 197 -7.36 -6.14 1.94
CA SER A 197 -7.67 -4.73 2.21
C SER A 197 -9.02 -4.28 1.67
N LEU A 198 -9.51 -4.88 0.57
CA LEU A 198 -10.85 -4.61 0.05
C LEU A 198 -11.95 -5.38 0.76
N ALA A 199 -11.60 -6.49 1.42
CA ALA A 199 -12.55 -7.37 2.10
C ALA A 199 -12.77 -7.04 3.57
N LYS A 200 -12.03 -6.08 4.15
CA LYS A 200 -12.05 -5.77 5.59
C LYS A 200 -12.52 -4.35 5.90
N GLY A 201 -13.00 -4.15 7.13
CA GLY A 201 -13.18 -2.82 7.74
C GLY A 201 -11.89 -2.18 8.27
N PRO A 202 -11.99 -1.14 9.13
CA PRO A 202 -10.83 -0.46 9.72
C PRO A 202 -9.94 -1.35 10.61
N GLY A 203 -10.41 -2.56 10.94
CA GLY A 203 -9.68 -3.63 11.63
C GLY A 203 -9.94 -5.01 11.00
N PHE A 204 -9.79 -6.08 11.78
CA PHE A 204 -9.94 -7.47 11.30
C PHE A 204 -11.18 -8.19 11.83
N ASP A 205 -12.08 -7.48 12.52
CA ASP A 205 -13.35 -8.04 13.00
C ASP A 205 -14.41 -8.16 11.89
N ASP A 206 -14.34 -7.29 10.88
CA ASP A 206 -15.32 -7.22 9.81
C ASP A 206 -14.70 -7.61 8.47
N ILE A 207 -14.41 -8.91 8.30
CA ILE A 207 -13.89 -9.47 7.06
C ILE A 207 -15.03 -10.16 6.30
N ARG A 208 -15.08 -9.94 4.99
CA ARG A 208 -16.05 -10.53 4.07
C ARG A 208 -15.34 -11.46 3.07
N PRO A 209 -15.28 -12.77 3.34
CA PRO A 209 -14.60 -13.73 2.46
C PRO A 209 -15.07 -13.68 1.00
N ALA A 210 -16.36 -13.43 0.77
CA ALA A 210 -16.91 -13.30 -0.58
C ALA A 210 -16.28 -12.13 -1.38
N ILE A 211 -15.89 -11.05 -0.72
CA ILE A 211 -15.24 -9.90 -1.37
C ILE A 211 -13.78 -10.22 -1.67
N PHE A 212 -13.09 -10.90 -0.74
CA PHE A 212 -11.75 -11.42 -0.98
C PHE A 212 -11.73 -12.32 -2.22
N ARG A 213 -12.69 -13.25 -2.29
CA ARG A 213 -12.84 -14.17 -3.42
C ARG A 213 -13.18 -13.45 -4.72
N ALA A 214 -14.04 -12.42 -4.68
CA ALA A 214 -14.39 -11.63 -5.86
C ALA A 214 -13.17 -10.99 -6.54
N VAL A 215 -12.17 -10.50 -5.78
CA VAL A 215 -10.91 -10.02 -6.35
C VAL A 215 -10.19 -11.12 -7.13
N LEU A 216 -10.12 -12.33 -6.58
CA LEU A 216 -9.43 -13.45 -7.21
C LEU A 216 -10.19 -13.97 -8.43
N ASP A 217 -11.51 -14.02 -8.37
CA ASP A 217 -12.37 -14.37 -9.51
C ASP A 217 -12.17 -13.37 -10.66
N GLY A 218 -12.14 -12.07 -10.36
CA GLY A 218 -11.88 -11.04 -11.36
C GLY A 218 -10.48 -11.15 -11.97
N TYR A 219 -9.47 -11.47 -11.16
CA TYR A 219 -8.12 -11.69 -11.64
C TYR A 219 -8.04 -12.86 -12.63
N VAL A 220 -8.70 -13.98 -12.31
CA VAL A 220 -8.77 -15.15 -13.20
C VAL A 220 -9.58 -14.84 -14.46
N ALA A 221 -10.71 -14.14 -14.34
CA ALA A 221 -11.54 -13.74 -15.47
C ALA A 221 -10.78 -12.81 -16.44
N GLY A 222 -9.89 -11.96 -15.91
CA GLY A 222 -8.99 -11.13 -16.69
C GLY A 222 -7.82 -11.88 -17.35
N GLY A 223 -7.76 -13.21 -17.23
CA GLY A 223 -6.73 -14.08 -17.83
C GLY A 223 -5.53 -14.35 -16.93
N GLY A 224 -5.57 -13.94 -15.66
CA GLY A 224 -4.53 -14.22 -14.68
C GLY A 224 -4.58 -15.65 -14.15
N THR A 225 -3.42 -16.16 -13.72
CA THR A 225 -3.31 -17.45 -13.03
C THR A 225 -2.96 -17.21 -11.57
N LEU A 226 -3.73 -17.80 -10.65
CA LEU A 226 -3.46 -17.68 -9.22
C LEU A 226 -2.18 -18.47 -8.84
N PRO A 227 -1.27 -17.89 -8.03
CA PRO A 227 -0.15 -18.64 -7.46
C PRO A 227 -0.66 -19.62 -6.38
N PRO A 228 0.17 -20.59 -5.96
CA PRO A 228 -0.18 -21.46 -4.85
C PRO A 228 -0.58 -20.67 -3.60
N PHE A 229 -1.62 -21.13 -2.91
CA PHE A 229 -2.04 -20.56 -1.64
C PHE A 229 -1.05 -20.89 -0.54
N GLY A 230 -0.77 -19.91 0.31
CA GLY A 230 0.15 -20.06 1.43
C GLY A 230 0.46 -18.75 2.14
N PRO A 231 1.38 -18.78 3.13
CA PRO A 231 1.75 -17.62 3.93
C PRO A 231 2.22 -16.39 3.13
N SER A 232 2.77 -16.59 1.94
CA SER A 232 3.30 -15.51 1.07
C SER A 232 2.25 -14.47 0.69
N TRP A 233 0.97 -14.84 0.70
CA TRP A 233 -0.16 -13.95 0.44
C TRP A 233 -0.28 -12.81 1.46
N PHE A 234 0.25 -12.99 2.67
CA PHE A 234 0.17 -11.98 3.73
C PHE A 234 1.53 -11.36 4.08
N ALA A 235 2.63 -11.97 3.63
CA ALA A 235 3.99 -11.51 3.96
C ALA A 235 4.26 -10.07 3.48
N TYR A 236 3.78 -9.71 2.28
CA TYR A 236 3.95 -8.36 1.76
C TYR A 236 3.25 -7.30 2.62
N LEU A 237 1.97 -7.53 2.97
CA LEU A 237 1.19 -6.65 3.83
C LEU A 237 1.84 -6.49 5.21
N VAL A 238 2.24 -7.59 5.84
CA VAL A 238 2.90 -7.58 7.16
C VAL A 238 4.20 -6.79 7.10
N GLY A 239 5.07 -7.09 6.12
CA GLY A 239 6.36 -6.42 5.97
C GLY A 239 6.21 -4.92 5.70
N GLY A 240 5.31 -4.55 4.79
CA GLY A 240 4.99 -3.15 4.49
C GLY A 240 4.49 -2.38 5.72
N TRP A 241 3.59 -2.98 6.51
CA TRP A 241 3.04 -2.34 7.70
C TRP A 241 4.07 -2.21 8.83
N LEU A 242 4.95 -3.20 9.02
CA LEU A 242 6.11 -3.09 9.90
C LEU A 242 7.02 -1.92 9.47
N GLY A 243 7.39 -1.87 8.19
CA GLY A 243 8.22 -0.80 7.63
C GLY A 243 7.61 0.58 7.82
N PHE A 244 6.32 0.73 7.51
CA PHE A 244 5.58 1.99 7.67
C PHE A 244 5.47 2.43 9.14
N THR A 245 5.24 1.49 10.05
CA THR A 245 5.19 1.75 11.50
C THR A 245 6.56 2.23 12.00
N ARG A 246 7.65 1.55 11.59
CA ARG A 246 9.02 1.96 11.92
C ARG A 246 9.35 3.35 11.40
N TRP A 247 9.00 3.63 10.14
CA TRP A 247 9.26 4.91 9.51
C TRP A 247 8.58 6.06 10.28
N ASN A 248 7.32 5.89 10.68
CA ASN A 248 6.61 6.89 11.48
C ASN A 248 7.17 7.03 12.91
N ILE A 249 7.62 5.94 13.54
CA ILE A 249 8.33 5.99 14.83
C ILE A 249 9.59 6.86 14.71
N LEU A 250 10.42 6.63 13.68
CA LEU A 250 11.64 7.41 13.46
C LEU A 250 11.35 8.89 13.26
N ARG A 251 10.28 9.25 12.53
CA ARG A 251 9.81 10.63 12.38
C ARG A 251 9.41 11.25 13.73
N CYS A 252 8.61 10.53 14.52
CA CYS A 252 8.19 11.01 15.84
C CYS A 252 9.40 11.22 16.77
N LEU A 253 10.39 10.33 16.74
CA LEU A 253 11.61 10.43 17.53
C LEU A 253 12.55 11.55 17.07
N ALA A 254 12.52 11.92 15.79
CA ALA A 254 13.30 13.06 15.29
C ALA A 254 12.74 14.41 15.77
N GLY A 255 11.44 14.48 16.10
CA GLY A 255 10.80 15.64 16.71
C GLY A 255 10.75 16.90 15.83
N ILE A 256 11.20 16.81 14.58
CA ILE A 256 11.23 17.90 13.62
C ILE A 256 10.20 17.62 12.53
N GLU A 257 9.37 18.61 12.23
CA GLU A 257 8.52 18.57 11.04
C GLU A 257 9.42 18.54 9.80
N ALA A 258 9.59 17.35 9.22
CA ALA A 258 10.43 17.20 8.05
C ALA A 258 9.85 18.05 6.90
N GLY A 259 10.72 18.68 6.10
CA GLY A 259 10.32 19.44 4.91
C GLY A 259 9.57 18.62 3.85
N THR A 260 9.46 17.30 4.05
CA THR A 260 8.70 16.34 3.23
C THR A 260 8.02 15.28 4.13
N GLY A 261 6.94 14.66 3.65
CA GLY A 261 6.14 13.67 4.37
C GLY A 261 4.87 14.22 5.02
N PRO A 262 4.10 13.39 5.74
CA PRO A 262 2.89 13.80 6.44
C PRO A 262 3.24 14.68 7.64
N GLU A 263 2.23 15.41 8.12
CA GLU A 263 2.33 16.22 9.34
C GLU A 263 2.67 15.34 10.55
N LEU A 264 3.42 15.85 11.52
CA LEU A 264 3.89 15.07 12.67
C LEU A 264 2.73 14.41 13.44
N ALA A 265 1.58 15.09 13.54
CA ALA A 265 0.38 14.54 14.16
C ALA A 265 -0.11 13.25 13.47
N LEU A 266 -0.11 13.22 12.13
CA LEU A 266 -0.47 12.03 11.35
C LEU A 266 0.55 10.90 11.54
N SER A 267 1.83 11.22 11.74
CA SER A 267 2.82 10.21 12.11
C SER A 267 2.51 9.58 13.47
N HIS A 268 2.13 10.36 14.49
CA HIS A 268 1.73 9.80 15.79
C HIS A 268 0.49 8.90 15.69
N GLU A 269 -0.50 9.28 14.88
CA GLU A 269 -1.66 8.45 14.59
C GLU A 269 -1.28 7.14 13.90
N SER A 270 -0.45 7.23 12.85
CA SER A 270 0.06 6.06 12.12
C SER A 270 0.82 5.10 13.02
N VAL A 271 1.62 5.60 13.98
CA VAL A 271 2.28 4.75 14.98
C VAL A 271 1.26 4.01 15.84
N ARG A 272 0.24 4.69 16.37
CA ARG A 272 -0.80 4.03 17.19
C ARG A 272 -1.56 2.97 16.41
N ASN A 273 -1.87 3.24 15.14
CA ASN A 273 -2.53 2.27 14.26
C ASN A 273 -1.66 1.02 14.06
N GLY A 274 -0.36 1.18 13.82
CA GLY A 274 0.58 0.07 13.75
C GLY A 274 0.69 -0.71 15.05
N LEU A 275 0.80 -0.03 16.20
CA LEU A 275 0.96 -0.65 17.52
C LEU A 275 -0.25 -1.50 17.94
N ARG A 276 -1.46 -1.15 17.47
CA ARG A 276 -2.69 -1.89 17.76
C ARG A 276 -3.02 -2.93 16.70
N GLY A 277 -2.83 -2.57 15.43
CA GLY A 277 -3.24 -3.38 14.30
C GLY A 277 -2.29 -4.54 13.98
N LEU A 278 -0.98 -4.36 14.11
CA LEU A 278 -0.01 -5.45 13.87
C LEU A 278 -0.18 -6.62 14.85
N PRO A 279 -0.38 -6.42 16.17
CA PRO A 279 -0.66 -7.53 17.08
C PRO A 279 -2.00 -8.22 16.80
N ASP A 280 -3.05 -7.46 16.45
CA ASP A 280 -4.35 -8.05 16.07
C ASP A 280 -4.24 -8.89 14.79
N LEU A 281 -3.52 -8.38 13.78
CA LEU A 281 -3.18 -9.13 12.56
C LEU A 281 -2.45 -10.43 12.90
N PHE A 282 -1.41 -10.36 13.74
CA PHE A 282 -0.62 -11.53 14.13
C PHE A 282 -1.49 -12.61 14.77
N ALA A 283 -2.38 -12.22 15.70
CA ALA A 283 -3.30 -13.14 16.36
C ALA A 283 -4.25 -13.84 15.38
N ARG A 284 -4.56 -13.20 14.24
CA ARG A 284 -5.51 -13.70 13.23
C ARG A 284 -4.88 -14.34 12.01
N LEU A 285 -3.55 -14.30 11.84
CA LEU A 285 -2.86 -14.91 10.69
C LEU A 285 -3.31 -16.35 10.39
N PRO A 286 -3.50 -17.25 11.40
CA PRO A 286 -4.01 -18.59 11.13
C PRO A 286 -5.43 -18.60 10.53
N ALA A 287 -6.30 -17.69 11.00
CA ALA A 287 -7.67 -17.56 10.48
C ALA A 287 -7.70 -16.90 9.10
N LEU A 288 -6.81 -15.94 8.82
CA LEU A 288 -6.68 -15.37 7.47
C LEU A 288 -6.27 -16.43 6.43
N GLY A 289 -5.49 -17.42 6.84
CA GLY A 289 -5.15 -18.57 6.00
C GLY A 289 -6.36 -19.36 5.50
N THR A 290 -7.50 -19.32 6.21
CA THR A 290 -8.72 -20.03 5.77
C THR A 290 -9.41 -19.35 4.60
N LEU A 291 -9.23 -18.02 4.42
CA LEU A 291 -9.77 -17.26 3.29
C LEU A 291 -9.27 -17.75 1.93
N LEU A 292 -8.12 -18.42 1.91
CA LEU A 292 -7.52 -18.95 0.69
C LEU A 292 -8.23 -20.21 0.18
N TRP A 293 -9.07 -20.84 1.02
CA TRP A 293 -9.71 -22.12 0.72
C TRP A 293 -11.24 -22.05 0.72
N CYS A 294 -11.81 -20.85 0.92
CA CYS A 294 -13.25 -20.57 0.88
C CYS A 294 -13.62 -19.83 -0.41
#